data_AF-A0A0G0K5Q7-F1
#
_entry.id   AF-A0A0G0K5Q7-F1
#
_cell.length_a   1.000
_cell.length_b   1.000
_cell.length_c   1.000
_cell.angle_alpha   90.00
_cell.angle_beta   90.00
_cell.angle_gamma   90.00
#
_symmetry.space_group_name_H-M   'P 1'
#
loop_
_entity.id
_entity.type
_entity.pdbx_description
1 polymer ?
#
loop_
_entity_poly.entity_id
_entity_poly.type
_entity_poly.pdbx_seq_one_letter_code
_entity_poly.pdbx_strand_id
1 'polypeptide(L)'
;MIIFTRKEKTKPEQFGLGIQTKEKRPLSGFNRKLHNLEMKLEVMPFWKNFSFVFYALSSLIIPGGIIALMLYKFNQIPVEIPLFYNPQISSWVLIDKSIAIILPIIYAIANLVLLNLNYSIFQYDRRLSQVLAFTMNISNILFLIAFAEILSIVLI
;
A
#
# COMPACT_ATOMS: atom_id res chain seq x y z
N MET A 1 -57.96 -37.50 -56.17
CA MET A 1 -57.47 -38.35 -55.06
C MET A 1 -56.01 -37.98 -54.83
N ILE A 2 -55.73 -37.15 -53.82
CA ILE A 2 -54.39 -36.60 -53.58
C ILE A 2 -53.72 -37.47 -52.50
N ILE A 3 -52.66 -38.17 -52.88
CA ILE A 3 -51.87 -39.02 -51.98
C ILE A 3 -50.85 -38.13 -51.28
N PHE A 4 -51.01 -37.93 -49.97
CA PHE A 4 -50.00 -37.31 -49.12
C PHE A 4 -48.96 -38.36 -48.73
N THR A 5 -47.78 -38.33 -49.35
CA THR A 5 -46.62 -39.11 -48.91
C THR A 5 -45.95 -38.44 -47.71
N ARG A 6 -45.77 -39.25 -46.67
CA ARG A 6 -45.26 -38.92 -45.33
C ARG A 6 -43.79 -38.46 -45.39
N LYS A 7 -43.49 -37.32 -44.76
CA LYS A 7 -42.13 -36.75 -44.58
C LYS A 7 -41.20 -37.75 -43.87
N GLU A 8 -40.06 -38.06 -44.48
CA GLU A 8 -38.89 -38.60 -43.77
C GLU A 8 -38.22 -37.50 -42.95
N LYS A 9 -38.09 -37.73 -41.64
CA LYS A 9 -37.37 -36.86 -40.71
C LYS A 9 -35.87 -37.13 -40.84
N THR A 10 -35.14 -36.25 -41.49
CA THR A 10 -33.68 -36.16 -41.34
C THR A 10 -33.36 -35.71 -39.92
N LYS A 11 -32.51 -36.48 -39.23
CA LYS A 11 -32.05 -36.20 -37.86
C LYS A 11 -31.32 -34.85 -37.81
N PRO A 12 -31.43 -34.05 -36.74
CA PRO A 12 -30.64 -32.84 -36.61
C PRO A 12 -29.16 -33.22 -36.42
N GLU A 13 -28.30 -32.72 -37.30
CA GLU A 13 -26.86 -32.73 -37.10
C GLU A 13 -26.55 -31.97 -35.81
N GLN A 14 -25.95 -32.66 -34.84
CA GLN A 14 -25.35 -32.00 -33.69
C GLN A 14 -24.21 -31.11 -34.21
N PHE A 15 -24.39 -29.79 -34.13
CA PHE A 15 -23.27 -28.87 -34.12
C PHE A 15 -22.41 -29.22 -32.90
N GLY A 16 -21.39 -30.04 -33.13
CA GLY A 16 -20.29 -30.20 -32.19
C GLY A 16 -19.65 -28.83 -32.05
N LEU A 17 -19.97 -28.13 -30.96
CA LEU A 17 -19.15 -27.03 -30.49
C LEU A 17 -17.77 -27.64 -30.23
N GLY A 18 -16.86 -27.47 -31.19
CA GLY A 18 -15.46 -27.78 -31.03
C GLY A 18 -14.93 -26.90 -29.92
N ILE A 19 -15.06 -27.36 -28.68
CA ILE A 19 -14.37 -26.81 -27.54
C ILE A 19 -12.90 -27.11 -27.82
N GLN A 20 -12.24 -26.19 -28.52
CA GLN A 20 -10.80 -26.15 -28.57
C GLN A 20 -10.34 -26.07 -27.12
N THR A 21 -9.83 -27.19 -26.61
CA THR A 21 -9.12 -27.30 -25.35
C THR A 21 -7.85 -26.46 -25.48
N LYS A 22 -7.99 -25.14 -25.31
CA LYS A 22 -6.87 -24.22 -25.14
C LYS A 22 -6.12 -24.68 -23.90
N GLU A 23 -5.00 -25.36 -24.11
CA GLU A 23 -4.00 -25.62 -23.10
C GLU A 23 -3.81 -24.36 -22.25
N LYS A 24 -4.07 -24.49 -20.96
CA LYS A 24 -3.92 -23.42 -19.98
C LYS A 24 -2.43 -23.07 -19.85
N ARG A 25 -1.92 -22.25 -20.76
CA ARG A 25 -0.59 -21.65 -20.60
C ARG A 25 -0.62 -20.79 -19.33
N PRO A 26 0.27 -21.03 -18.34
CA PRO A 26 0.26 -20.29 -17.07
C PRO A 26 0.44 -18.78 -17.27
N LEU A 27 1.10 -18.37 -18.35
CA LEU A 27 1.27 -16.98 -18.78
C LEU A 27 -0.05 -16.27 -19.15
N SER A 28 -1.06 -16.99 -19.66
CA SER A 28 -2.34 -16.39 -20.03
C SER A 28 -3.15 -15.92 -18.81
N GLY A 29 -3.02 -16.63 -17.68
CA GLY A 29 -3.62 -16.22 -16.41
C GLY A 29 -2.94 -15.00 -15.81
N PHE A 30 -1.61 -14.90 -15.98
CA PHE A 30 -0.82 -13.76 -15.51
C PHE A 30 -1.15 -12.48 -16.30
N ASN A 31 -1.15 -12.55 -17.64
CA ASN A 31 -1.52 -11.41 -18.49
C ASN A 31 -2.94 -10.94 -18.22
N ARG A 32 -3.88 -11.87 -17.96
CA ARG A 32 -5.26 -11.53 -17.62
C ARG A 32 -5.39 -10.89 -16.23
N LYS A 33 -4.56 -11.27 -15.26
CA LYS A 33 -4.47 -10.60 -13.95
C LYS A 33 -3.86 -9.20 -14.07
N LEU A 34 -2.81 -9.04 -14.88
CA LEU A 34 -2.18 -7.75 -15.20
C LEU A 34 -3.17 -6.81 -15.86
N HIS A 35 -3.88 -7.25 -16.87
CA HIS A 35 -4.86 -6.43 -17.57
C HIS A 35 -6.08 -6.07 -16.69
N ASN A 36 -6.49 -6.97 -15.80
CA ASN A 36 -7.51 -6.67 -14.78
C ASN A 36 -7.00 -5.67 -13.72
N LEU A 37 -5.71 -5.67 -13.41
CA LEU A 37 -5.08 -4.68 -12.52
C LEU A 37 -4.95 -3.33 -13.22
N GLU A 38 -4.56 -3.32 -14.48
CA GLU A 38 -4.44 -2.15 -15.34
C GLU A 38 -5.79 -1.45 -15.52
N MET A 39 -6.85 -2.19 -15.88
CA MET A 39 -8.21 -1.63 -15.95
C MET A 39 -8.73 -1.16 -14.58
N LYS A 40 -8.29 -1.78 -13.48
CA LYS A 40 -8.60 -1.27 -12.15
C LYS A 40 -7.85 0.04 -11.86
N LEU A 41 -6.58 0.13 -12.25
CA LEU A 41 -5.72 1.30 -12.05
C LEU A 41 -6.17 2.50 -12.89
N GLU A 42 -6.54 2.30 -14.16
CA GLU A 42 -7.06 3.36 -15.03
C GLU A 42 -8.37 3.97 -14.53
N VAL A 43 -9.21 3.15 -13.89
CA VAL A 43 -10.56 3.56 -13.45
C VAL A 43 -10.55 4.06 -12.00
N MET A 44 -9.44 3.93 -11.27
CA MET A 44 -9.35 4.29 -9.85
C MET A 44 -9.32 5.82 -9.65
N PRO A 45 -10.39 6.43 -9.12
CA PRO A 45 -10.43 7.88 -8.90
C PRO A 45 -9.49 8.35 -7.78
N PHE A 46 -8.84 7.42 -7.05
CA PHE A 46 -7.94 7.75 -5.95
C PHE A 46 -6.61 8.36 -6.43
N TRP A 47 -6.06 7.93 -7.58
CA TRP A 47 -4.81 8.49 -8.13
C TRP A 47 -4.99 9.94 -8.60
N LYS A 48 -6.22 10.35 -8.90
CA LYS A 48 -6.55 11.74 -9.22
C LYS A 48 -6.47 12.66 -8.00
N ASN A 49 -6.51 12.10 -6.79
CA ASN A 49 -6.39 12.85 -5.57
C ASN A 49 -4.91 12.99 -5.17
N PHE A 50 -4.36 14.18 -5.41
CA PHE A 50 -2.98 14.51 -5.07
C PHE A 50 -2.64 14.20 -3.60
N SER A 51 -3.56 14.49 -2.66
CA SER A 51 -3.33 14.23 -1.23
C SER A 51 -3.13 12.75 -0.93
N PHE A 52 -3.84 11.86 -1.63
CA PHE A 52 -3.68 10.41 -1.46
C PHE A 52 -2.35 9.93 -2.06
N VAL A 53 -2.02 10.38 -3.27
CA VAL A 53 -0.76 10.00 -3.93
C VAL A 53 0.43 10.47 -3.10
N PHE A 54 0.39 11.71 -2.60
CA PHE A 54 1.41 12.25 -1.71
C PHE A 54 1.53 11.45 -0.41
N TYR A 55 0.41 11.07 0.21
CA TYR A 55 0.39 10.19 1.37
C TYR A 55 1.01 8.81 1.08
N ALA A 56 0.61 8.17 -0.01
CA ALA A 56 1.11 6.85 -0.39
C ALA A 56 2.61 6.86 -0.67
N LEU A 57 3.12 7.90 -1.34
CA LEU A 57 4.56 8.05 -1.59
C LEU A 57 5.33 8.37 -0.31
N SER A 58 4.85 9.35 0.47
CA SER A 58 5.53 9.80 1.69
C SER A 58 5.58 8.71 2.76
N SER A 59 4.53 7.89 2.88
CA SER A 59 4.48 6.77 3.83
C SER A 59 5.51 5.66 3.55
N LEU A 60 6.04 5.58 2.33
CA LEU A 60 7.12 4.66 1.98
C LEU A 60 8.49 5.34 2.03
N ILE A 61 8.59 6.54 1.47
CA ILE A 61 9.85 7.27 1.33
C ILE A 61 10.38 7.74 2.69
N ILE A 62 9.51 8.28 3.56
CA ILE A 62 9.95 8.85 4.84
C ILE A 62 10.50 7.75 5.75
N PRO A 63 9.78 6.66 6.06
CA PRO A 63 10.32 5.63 6.95
C PRO A 63 11.51 4.91 6.32
N GLY A 64 11.47 4.64 5.01
CA GLY A 64 12.58 4.00 4.30
C GLY A 64 13.85 4.84 4.29
N GLY A 65 13.73 6.15 4.03
CA GLY A 65 14.84 7.10 4.07
C GLY A 65 15.43 7.23 5.48
N ILE A 66 14.57 7.27 6.50
CA ILE A 66 14.99 7.29 7.90
C ILE A 66 15.76 6.02 8.27
N ILE A 67 15.24 4.85 7.93
CA ILE A 67 15.92 3.57 8.20
C ILE A 67 17.28 3.53 7.48
N ALA A 68 17.32 3.91 6.20
CA ALA A 68 18.55 3.93 5.43
C ALA A 68 19.61 4.87 6.05
N LEU A 69 19.20 6.06 6.50
CA LEU A 69 20.08 7.02 7.15
C LEU A 69 20.59 6.50 8.49
N MET A 70 19.73 5.88 9.30
CA MET A 70 20.11 5.27 10.58
C MET A 70 21.10 4.14 10.41
N LEU A 71 20.91 3.28 9.39
CA LEU A 71 21.85 2.22 9.07
C LEU A 71 23.20 2.77 8.59
N TYR A 72 23.19 3.82 7.76
CA TYR A 72 24.41 4.46 7.26
C TYR A 72 25.21 5.13 8.38
N LYS A 73 24.54 5.79 9.33
CA LYS A 73 25.17 6.49 10.47
C LYS A 73 25.20 5.69 11.76
N PHE A 74 24.88 4.39 11.75
CA PHE A 74 24.65 3.60 12.96
C PHE A 74 25.80 3.63 13.98
N ASN A 75 27.04 3.68 13.48
CA ASN A 75 28.25 3.72 14.31
C ASN A 75 28.56 5.12 14.85
N GLN A 76 27.99 6.17 14.26
CA GLN A 76 28.16 7.57 14.68
C GLN A 76 27.12 7.97 15.72
N ILE A 77 26.02 7.22 15.81
CA ILE A 77 24.96 7.46 16.80
C ILE A 77 25.46 6.98 18.17
N PRO A 78 25.35 7.81 19.23
CA PRO A 78 25.71 7.43 20.59
C PRO A 78 24.88 6.22 21.02
N VAL A 79 25.46 5.40 21.91
CA VAL A 79 24.80 4.16 22.39
C VAL A 79 23.44 4.46 23.02
N GLU A 80 23.35 5.61 23.69
CA GLU A 80 22.15 6.07 24.37
C GLU A 80 21.68 7.40 23.78
N ILE A 81 20.37 7.50 23.52
CA ILE A 81 19.73 8.66 22.91
C ILE A 81 18.67 9.20 23.90
N PRO A 82 18.69 10.50 24.22
CA PRO A 82 17.65 11.12 25.02
C PRO A 82 16.34 11.20 24.21
N LEU A 83 15.27 10.60 24.73
CA LEU A 83 14.01 10.48 23.98
C LEU A 83 12.86 11.25 24.63
N PHE A 84 12.79 11.26 25.96
CA PHE A 84 11.79 12.03 26.70
C PHE A 84 12.39 12.67 27.95
N TYR A 85 12.00 13.91 28.21
CA TYR A 85 12.37 14.61 29.43
C TYR A 85 11.44 14.16 30.57
N ASN A 86 12.01 13.64 31.66
CA ASN A 86 11.24 13.31 32.85
C ASN A 86 11.31 14.48 33.84
N PRO A 87 10.21 15.23 34.04
CA PRO A 87 10.21 16.39 34.93
C PRO A 87 10.34 16.01 36.42
N GLN A 88 9.99 14.78 36.82
CA GLN A 88 10.06 14.35 38.22
C GLN A 88 11.51 14.18 38.71
N ILE A 89 12.39 13.73 37.81
CA ILE A 89 13.83 13.52 38.07
C ILE A 89 14.71 14.55 37.34
N SER A 90 14.09 15.57 36.73
CA SER A 90 14.75 16.66 35.99
C SER A 90 15.87 16.18 35.05
N SER A 91 15.64 15.07 34.36
CA SER A 91 16.64 14.42 33.52
C SER A 91 16.00 13.81 32.28
N TRP A 92 16.81 13.73 31.21
CA TRP A 92 16.42 13.02 30.00
C TRP A 92 16.48 11.53 30.25
N VAL A 93 15.44 10.82 29.85
CA VAL A 93 15.47 9.37 29.83
C VAL A 93 16.18 8.93 28.56
N LEU A 94 17.28 8.24 28.81
CA LEU A 94 18.17 7.68 27.81
C LEU A 94 17.66 6.32 27.38
N ILE A 95 17.61 6.10 26.08
CA ILE A 95 17.16 4.86 25.46
C ILE A 95 18.25 4.34 24.53
N ASP A 96 18.44 3.03 24.49
CA ASP A 96 19.34 2.38 23.55
C ASP A 96 19.00 2.77 22.09
N LYS A 97 20.03 3.12 21.33
CA LYS A 97 19.93 3.45 19.90
C LYS A 97 19.25 2.39 19.05
N SER A 98 19.22 1.13 19.50
CA SER A 98 18.47 0.05 18.84
C SER A 98 16.97 0.39 18.69
N ILE A 99 16.38 1.08 19.67
CA ILE A 99 14.97 1.49 19.66
C ILE A 99 14.71 2.58 18.62
N ALA A 100 15.69 3.45 18.36
CA ALA A 100 15.57 4.47 17.33
C ALA A 100 15.49 3.89 15.90
N ILE A 101 15.98 2.66 15.67
CA ILE A 101 15.76 1.93 14.41
C ILE A 101 14.39 1.26 14.37
N ILE A 102 13.89 0.80 15.51
CA ILE A 102 12.61 0.09 15.59
C ILE A 102 11.43 1.05 15.37
N LEU A 103 11.50 2.27 15.90
CA LEU A 103 10.44 3.28 15.75
C LEU A 103 9.97 3.51 14.30
N PRO A 104 10.84 3.80 13.31
CA PRO A 104 10.44 3.98 11.93
C PRO A 104 9.88 2.70 11.29
N ILE A 105 10.29 1.50 11.75
CA ILE A 105 9.72 0.23 11.28
C ILE A 105 8.28 0.09 11.75
N ILE A 106 8.02 0.33 13.05
CA ILE A 106 6.66 0.31 13.61
C ILE A 106 5.78 1.34 12.89
N TYR A 107 6.31 2.54 12.67
CA TYR A 107 5.61 3.60 11.95
C TYR A 107 5.29 3.22 10.50
N ALA A 108 6.22 2.56 9.79
CA ALA A 108 5.98 2.06 8.44
C ALA A 108 4.86 1.00 8.40
N ILE A 109 4.86 0.06 9.34
CA ILE A 109 3.82 -0.97 9.45
C ILE A 109 2.45 -0.32 9.70
N ALA A 110 2.38 0.64 10.64
CA ALA A 110 1.15 1.36 10.92
C ALA A 110 0.64 2.10 9.68
N ASN A 111 1.52 2.78 8.95
CA ASN A 111 1.18 3.45 7.69
C ASN A 111 0.64 2.48 6.63
N LEU A 112 1.23 1.29 6.48
CA LEU A 112 0.74 0.29 5.53
C LEU A 112 -0.68 -0.19 5.88
N VAL A 113 -0.95 -0.42 7.17
CA VAL A 113 -2.30 -0.76 7.65
C VAL A 113 -3.28 0.37 7.35
N LEU A 114 -2.89 1.62 7.63
CA LEU A 114 -3.72 2.79 7.39
C LEU A 114 -3.95 3.06 5.90
N LEU A 115 -2.97 2.78 5.04
CA LEU A 115 -3.11 2.86 3.58
C LEU A 115 -4.15 1.86 3.07
N ASN A 116 -4.09 0.61 3.55
CA ASN A 116 -5.06 -0.42 3.20
C ASN A 116 -6.48 -0.09 3.70
N LEU A 117 -6.59 0.44 4.92
CA LEU A 117 -7.86 0.92 5.46
C LEU A 117 -8.41 2.09 4.66
N ASN A 118 -7.57 3.08 4.34
CA ASN A 118 -7.97 4.24 3.55
C ASN A 118 -8.47 3.83 2.15
N TYR A 119 -7.77 2.90 1.49
CA TYR A 119 -8.21 2.34 0.21
C TYR A 119 -9.56 1.62 0.32
N SER A 120 -9.79 0.87 1.40
CA SER A 120 -11.05 0.18 1.66
C SER A 120 -12.19 1.18 1.89
N ILE A 121 -11.94 2.21 2.71
CA ILE A 121 -12.91 3.28 3.03
C ILE A 121 -13.26 4.09 1.77
N PHE A 122 -12.29 4.36 0.89
CA PHE A 122 -12.53 5.12 -0.34
C PHE A 122 -13.62 4.51 -1.25
N GLN A 123 -13.80 3.18 -1.20
CA GLN A 123 -14.86 2.49 -1.95
C GLN A 123 -16.26 2.81 -1.41
N TYR A 124 -16.38 3.13 -0.12
CA TYR A 124 -17.63 3.42 0.57
C TYR A 124 -17.89 4.92 0.73
N ASP A 125 -16.89 5.67 1.18
CA ASP A 125 -16.95 7.12 1.40
C ASP A 125 -15.66 7.81 0.96
N ARG A 126 -15.78 8.61 -0.11
CA ARG A 126 -14.66 9.38 -0.68
C ARG A 126 -14.23 10.54 0.22
N ARG A 127 -15.15 11.23 0.89
CA ARG A 127 -14.82 12.42 1.70
C ARG A 127 -14.04 12.02 2.94
N LEU A 128 -14.47 10.94 3.59
CA LEU A 128 -13.76 10.40 4.75
C LEU A 128 -12.33 9.96 4.38
N SER A 129 -12.17 9.27 3.25
CA SER A 129 -10.86 8.88 2.73
C SER A 129 -9.93 10.08 2.47
N GLN A 130 -10.46 11.19 1.95
CA GLN A 130 -9.71 12.43 1.74
C GLN A 130 -9.22 13.04 3.06
N VAL A 131 -10.10 13.11 4.07
CA VAL A 131 -9.75 13.61 5.40
C VAL A 131 -8.66 12.73 6.02
N LEU A 132 -8.81 11.41 5.93
CA LEU A 132 -7.79 10.47 6.41
C LEU A 132 -6.45 10.67 5.72
N ALA A 133 -6.42 10.81 4.39
CA ALA A 133 -5.18 11.05 3.65
C ALA A 133 -4.52 12.37 4.10
N PHE A 134 -5.30 13.41 4.35
CA PHE A 134 -4.80 14.68 4.86
C PHE A 134 -4.22 14.57 6.27
N THR A 135 -4.92 13.89 7.19
CA THR A 135 -4.42 13.62 8.54
C THR A 135 -3.13 12.82 8.51
N MET A 136 -3.02 11.84 7.62
CA MET A 136 -1.78 11.06 7.48
C MET A 136 -0.63 11.89 6.93
N ASN A 137 -0.87 12.81 6.01
CA ASN A 137 0.16 13.73 5.56
C ASN A 137 0.68 14.61 6.71
N ILE A 138 -0.21 15.10 7.57
CA ILE A 138 0.19 15.83 8.79
C ILE A 138 1.02 14.93 9.71
N SER A 139 0.59 13.69 9.93
CA SER A 139 1.35 12.73 10.75
C SER A 139 2.74 12.46 10.18
N ASN A 140 2.86 12.29 8.86
CA ASN A 140 4.14 12.09 8.18
C ASN A 140 5.09 13.29 8.36
N ILE A 141 4.56 14.52 8.28
CA ILE A 141 5.33 15.74 8.53
C ILE A 141 5.79 15.81 10.00
N LEU A 142 4.90 15.54 10.95
CA LEU A 142 5.23 15.52 12.38
C LEU A 142 6.28 14.46 12.71
N PHE A 143 6.18 13.28 12.11
CA PHE A 143 7.16 12.21 12.28
C PHE A 143 8.53 12.62 11.74
N LEU A 144 8.57 13.31 10.60
CA LEU A 144 9.82 13.84 10.03
C LEU A 144 10.46 14.88 10.94
N ILE A 145 9.66 15.79 11.51
CA ILE A 145 10.14 16.81 12.47
C ILE A 145 10.68 16.13 13.73
N ALA A 146 9.90 15.23 14.35
CA ALA A 146 10.32 14.51 15.54
C ALA A 146 11.63 13.73 15.33
N PHE A 147 11.77 13.10 14.15
CA PHE A 147 13.00 12.38 13.83
C PHE A 147 14.18 13.32 13.54
N ALA A 148 13.95 14.46 12.89
CA ALA A 148 14.98 15.47 12.70
C ALA A 148 15.48 16.03 14.04
N GLU A 149 14.60 16.21 15.02
CA GLU A 149 14.98 16.61 16.38
C GLU A 149 15.85 15.54 17.06
N ILE A 150 15.46 14.26 16.99
CA ILE A 150 16.26 13.15 17.53
C ILE A 150 17.66 13.13 16.90
N LEU A 151 17.75 13.28 15.57
CA LEU A 151 19.04 13.36 14.88
C LEU A 151 19.85 14.60 15.26
N SER A 152 19.18 15.74 15.44
CA SER A 152 19.84 16.98 15.85
C SER A 152 20.48 16.85 17.23
N ILE A 153 19.81 16.16 18.17
CA ILE A 153 20.35 15.93 19.51
C ILE A 153 21.53 14.93 19.47
N VAL A 154 21.52 14.02 18.50
CA VAL A 154 22.55 12.98 18.31
C VAL A 154 23.81 13.50 17.58
N LEU A 155 23.67 14.47 16.68
CA LEU A 155 24.77 14.98 15.83
C LEU A 155 25.51 16.20 16.40
N ILE A 156 25.01 16.78 17.50
CA ILE A 156 25.68 17.83 18.29
C ILE A 156 26.51 17.15 19.36
#